data_AF-A0A7C6D348-F1
#
_entry.id   AF-A0A7C6D348-F1
#
_cell.length_a   1.000
_cell.length_b   1.000
_cell.length_c   1.000
_cell.angle_alpha   90.00
_cell.angle_beta   90.00
_cell.angle_gamma   90.00
#
_symmetry.space_group_name_H-M   'P 1'
#
loop_
_entity.id
_entity.type
_entity.pdbx_description
1 polymer ?
#
loop_
_entity_poly.entity_id
_entity_poly.type
_entity_poly.pdbx_seq_one_letter_code
_entity_poly.pdbx_strand_id
1 'polypeptide(L)'
;MTKFEKLGNELREHAKDLILEYMKSNPKCHPKQAGMKQASLFRDSGLDCGDQKNAESTKQQYWVVALLRTLETEGKIERVSPSGPWRLR
;
A
#
# COMPACT_ATOMS: atom_id res chain seq x y z
N MET A 1 -18.91 -16.39 7.25
CA MET A 1 -18.15 -15.16 7.59
C MET A 1 -18.81 -14.49 8.78
N THR A 2 -18.05 -14.20 9.84
CA THR A 2 -18.53 -13.44 11.00
C THR A 2 -18.67 -11.95 10.66
N LYS A 3 -19.38 -11.21 11.50
CA LYS A 3 -19.47 -9.74 11.40
C LYS A 3 -18.07 -9.09 11.34
N PHE A 4 -17.14 -9.56 12.18
CA PHE A 4 -15.80 -8.99 12.26
C PHE A 4 -14.94 -9.33 11.04
N GLU A 5 -15.08 -10.53 10.49
CA GLU A 5 -14.42 -10.90 9.23
C GLU A 5 -14.89 -10.02 8.06
N LYS A 6 -16.19 -9.68 8.02
CA LYS A 6 -16.77 -8.79 7.01
C LYS A 6 -16.22 -7.37 7.12
N LEU A 7 -16.28 -6.79 8.32
CA LEU A 7 -15.74 -5.45 8.57
C LEU A 7 -14.24 -5.39 8.30
N GLY A 8 -13.50 -6.42 8.72
CA GLY A 8 -12.07 -6.53 8.45
C GLY A 8 -11.78 -6.59 6.94
N ASN A 9 -12.64 -7.23 6.15
CA ASN A 9 -12.50 -7.24 4.70
C ASN A 9 -12.76 -5.86 4.09
N GLU A 10 -13.85 -5.20 4.48
CA GLU A 10 -14.19 -3.86 4.00
C GLU A 10 -13.09 -2.84 4.30
N LEU A 11 -12.48 -2.90 5.49
CA LEU A 11 -11.35 -2.05 5.84
C LEU A 11 -10.12 -2.29 4.95
N ARG A 12 -9.83 -3.55 4.59
CA ARG A 12 -8.73 -3.87 3.68
C ARG A 12 -9.01 -3.40 2.26
N GLU A 13 -10.24 -3.53 1.77
CA GLU A 13 -10.64 -2.99 0.47
C GLU A 13 -10.46 -1.47 0.42
N HIS A 14 -11.00 -0.74 1.40
CA HIS A 14 -10.82 0.70 1.47
C HIS A 14 -9.35 1.14 1.55
N ALA A 15 -8.53 0.41 2.31
CA ALA A 15 -7.10 0.72 2.39
C ALA A 15 -6.36 0.47 1.07
N LYS A 16 -6.73 -0.59 0.31
CA LYS A 16 -6.21 -0.84 -1.04
C LYS A 16 -6.62 0.26 -2.01
N ASP A 17 -7.89 0.65 -2.00
CA ASP A 17 -8.42 1.70 -2.87
C ASP A 17 -7.72 3.04 -2.60
N LEU A 18 -7.50 3.39 -1.33
CA LEU A 18 -6.74 4.58 -0.95
C LEU A 18 -5.33 4.59 -1.54
N ILE A 19 -4.61 3.47 -1.45
CA ILE A 19 -3.27 3.32 -2.04
C ILE A 19 -3.33 3.49 -3.56
N LEU A 20 -4.30 2.85 -4.23
CA LEU A 20 -4.46 2.97 -5.68
C LEU A 20 -4.75 4.39 -6.13
N GLU A 21 -5.68 5.09 -5.46
CA GLU A 21 -5.99 6.48 -5.77
C GLU A 21 -4.78 7.38 -5.57
N TYR A 22 -4.01 7.19 -4.49
CA TYR A 22 -2.74 7.88 -4.31
C TYR A 22 -1.76 7.60 -5.46
N MET A 23 -1.57 6.33 -5.83
CA MET A 23 -0.68 5.95 -6.94
C MET A 23 -1.11 6.52 -8.29
N LYS A 24 -2.43 6.64 -8.57
CA LYS A 24 -2.94 7.30 -9.77
C LYS A 24 -2.62 8.79 -9.79
N SER A 25 -2.73 9.44 -8.64
CA SER A 25 -2.41 10.87 -8.49
C SER A 25 -0.92 11.19 -8.55
N ASN A 26 -0.04 10.21 -8.29
CA ASN A 26 1.41 10.43 -8.23
C ASN A 26 2.13 9.98 -9.52
N PRO A 27 2.75 10.91 -10.29
CA PRO A 27 3.43 10.57 -11.54
C PRO A 27 4.54 9.51 -11.39
N LYS A 28 5.20 9.41 -10.23
CA LYS A 28 6.26 8.40 -10.01
C LYS A 28 5.74 6.96 -10.07
N CYS A 29 4.45 6.78 -9.80
CA CYS A 29 3.79 5.48 -9.83
C CYS A 29 3.18 5.14 -11.19
N HIS A 30 3.24 6.01 -12.20
CA HIS A 30 2.68 5.70 -13.51
C HIS A 30 3.41 4.54 -14.20
N PRO A 31 2.78 3.87 -15.18
CA PRO A 31 3.43 2.79 -15.92
C PRO A 31 4.77 3.22 -16.50
N LYS A 32 5.75 2.31 -16.48
CA LYS A 32 7.14 2.52 -16.93
C LYS A 32 7.97 3.51 -16.10
N GLN A 33 7.41 4.11 -15.05
CA GLN A 33 8.17 4.98 -14.14
C GLN A 33 8.94 4.19 -13.09
N ALA A 34 9.77 4.90 -12.32
CA ALA A 34 10.61 4.31 -11.28
C ALA A 34 9.80 3.69 -10.11
N GLY A 35 8.53 4.06 -9.94
CA GLY A 35 7.71 3.64 -8.82
C GLY A 35 8.07 4.33 -7.50
N MET A 36 7.44 3.88 -6.43
CA MET A 36 7.65 4.40 -5.08
C MET A 36 8.01 3.29 -4.10
N LYS A 37 8.85 3.63 -3.11
CA LYS A 37 9.17 2.72 -2.01
C LYS A 37 7.90 2.47 -1.18
N GLN A 38 7.78 1.26 -0.63
CA GLN A 38 6.68 0.89 0.25
C GLN A 38 6.51 1.86 1.43
N ALA A 39 7.60 2.22 2.11
CA ALA A 39 7.56 3.17 3.23
C ALA A 39 6.99 4.54 2.81
N SER A 40 7.33 4.99 1.60
CA SER A 40 6.80 6.25 1.05
C SER A 40 5.32 6.12 0.71
N LEU A 41 4.89 5.02 0.07
CA LEU A 41 3.47 4.77 -0.18
C LEU A 41 2.67 4.72 1.12
N PHE A 42 3.17 4.01 2.14
CA PHE A 42 2.53 3.93 3.45
C PHE A 42 2.34 5.31 4.08
N ARG A 43 3.37 6.14 4.08
CA ARG A 43 3.32 7.49 4.64
C ARG A 43 2.44 8.43 3.84
N ASP A 44 2.69 8.51 2.54
CA ASP A 44 2.09 9.54 1.70
C ASP A 44 0.61 9.22 1.37
N SER A 45 0.19 7.96 1.50
CA SER A 45 -1.25 7.59 1.45
C SER A 45 -2.00 7.86 2.76
N GLY A 46 -1.33 8.36 3.81
CA GLY A 46 -1.95 8.70 5.09
C GLY A 46 -2.24 7.50 6.00
N LEU A 47 -1.69 6.32 5.70
CA LEU A 47 -1.81 5.14 6.55
C LEU A 47 -0.80 5.13 7.71
N ASP A 48 0.22 5.99 7.65
CA ASP A 48 1.20 6.19 8.71
C ASP A 48 0.60 6.98 9.88
N CYS A 49 0.57 6.36 11.06
CA CYS A 49 0.04 6.97 12.29
C CYS A 49 1.10 7.83 13.01
N GLY A 50 2.26 8.04 12.38
CA GLY A 50 3.41 8.69 12.99
C GLY A 50 4.10 7.80 14.02
N ASP A 51 5.28 8.24 14.47
CA ASP A 51 6.05 7.48 15.44
C ASP A 51 5.38 7.47 16.81
N GLN A 52 5.23 6.27 17.37
CA GLN A 52 4.74 6.06 18.73
C GLN A 52 5.74 5.23 19.53
N LYS A 53 5.68 5.33 20.87
CA LYS A 53 6.53 4.54 21.76
C LYS A 53 6.36 3.05 21.45
N ASN A 54 7.44 2.39 21.06
CA ASN A 54 7.50 0.98 20.63
C ASN A 54 6.77 0.65 19.31
N ALA A 55 6.26 1.64 18.57
CA ALA A 55 5.56 1.46 17.30
C ALA A 55 5.92 2.59 16.32
N GLU A 56 7.19 2.64 15.91
CA GLU A 56 7.69 3.56 14.88
C GLU A 56 7.08 3.25 13.50
N SER A 57 6.99 4.25 12.62
CA SER A 57 6.44 4.11 11.26
C SER A 57 7.11 2.98 10.46
N THR A 58 8.41 2.74 10.71
CA THR A 58 9.18 1.65 10.10
C THR A 58 8.66 0.25 10.47
N LYS A 59 8.00 0.12 11.61
CA LYS A 59 7.35 -1.12 12.09
C LYS A 59 5.90 -1.19 11.64
N GLN A 60 5.20 -0.07 11.57
CA GLN A 60 3.79 -0.02 11.14
C GLN A 60 3.60 -0.40 9.66
N GLN A 61 4.57 -0.06 8.79
CA GLN A 61 4.48 -0.28 7.34
C GLN A 61 4.32 -1.76 6.92
N TYR A 62 4.57 -2.74 7.80
CA TYR A 62 4.46 -4.16 7.45
C TYR A 62 3.03 -4.58 7.10
N TRP A 63 2.02 -3.90 7.66
CA TRP A 63 0.63 -4.13 7.27
C TRP A 63 0.37 -3.82 5.79
N VAL A 64 0.97 -2.75 5.26
CA VAL A 64 0.82 -2.35 3.85
C VAL A 64 1.44 -3.35 2.88
N VAL A 65 2.41 -4.16 3.31
CA VAL A 65 2.99 -5.23 2.46
C VAL A 65 1.89 -6.14 1.92
N ALA A 66 0.96 -6.57 2.79
CA ALA A 66 -0.11 -7.47 2.40
C ALA A 66 -1.05 -6.81 1.37
N LEU A 67 -1.40 -5.54 1.58
CA LEU A 67 -2.27 -4.79 0.66
C LEU A 67 -1.65 -4.65 -0.73
N LEU A 68 -0.36 -4.30 -0.80
CA LEU A 68 0.36 -4.17 -2.08
C LEU A 68 0.45 -5.50 -2.83
N ARG A 69 0.69 -6.61 -2.10
CA ARG A 69 0.72 -7.96 -2.70
C ARG A 69 -0.64 -8.41 -3.22
N THR A 70 -1.72 -8.03 -2.52
CA THR A 70 -3.08 -8.28 -3.01
C THR A 70 -3.35 -7.49 -4.28
N LEU A 71 -3.03 -6.19 -4.31
CA LEU A 71 -3.17 -5.33 -5.49
C LEU A 71 -2.34 -5.83 -6.70
N GLU A 72 -1.16 -6.39 -6.43
CA GLU A 72 -0.31 -7.02 -7.45
C GLU A 72 -0.97 -8.29 -8.02
N THR A 73 -1.52 -9.14 -7.16
CA THR A 73 -2.28 -10.33 -7.57
C THR A 73 -3.52 -9.96 -8.38
N GLU A 74 -4.18 -8.85 -8.03
CA GLU A 74 -5.30 -8.28 -8.79
C GLU A 74 -4.87 -7.60 -10.10
N GLY A 75 -3.57 -7.53 -10.38
CA GLY A 75 -3.01 -6.97 -11.60
C GLY A 75 -3.08 -5.44 -11.70
N LYS A 76 -3.33 -4.74 -10.59
CA LYS A 76 -3.46 -3.27 -10.54
C LYS A 76 -2.11 -2.57 -10.48
N ILE A 77 -1.16 -3.18 -9.78
CA ILE A 77 0.19 -2.66 -9.57
C ILE A 77 1.21 -3.76 -9.84
N GLU A 78 2.46 -3.37 -9.97
CA GLU A 78 3.59 -4.29 -10.06
C GLU A 78 4.77 -3.79 -9.25
N ARG A 79 5.57 -4.74 -8.77
CA ARG A 79 6.87 -4.43 -8.17
C ARG A 79 7.94 -4.38 -9.26
N VAL A 80 8.67 -3.26 -9.35
CA VAL A 80 9.69 -3.05 -10.39
C VAL A 80 10.86 -4.03 -10.27
N SER A 81 11.16 -4.51 -9.06
CA SER A 81 12.14 -5.58 -8.81
C SER A 81 11.77 -6.36 -7.53
N PRO A 82 12.38 -7.52 -7.23
CA PRO A 82 11.98 -8.37 -6.09
C PRO A 82 11.96 -7.66 -4.73
N SER A 83 12.86 -6.69 -4.52
CA SER A 83 12.93 -5.81 -3.34
C SER A 83 12.67 -4.34 -3.69
N GLY A 84 12.10 -4.09 -4.86
CA GLY A 84 12.01 -2.80 -5.50
C GLY A 84 10.79 -1.95 -5.14
N PRO A 85 10.70 -0.77 -5.76
CA PRO A 85 9.55 0.12 -5.67
C PRO A 85 8.32 -0.46 -6.39
N TRP A 86 7.18 0.16 -6.12
CA TRP A 86 5.86 -0.21 -6.64
C TRP A 86 5.33 0.85 -7.59
N ARG A 87 4.68 0.43 -8.66
CA ARG A 87 4.03 1.30 -9.65
C ARG A 87 2.75 0.67 -10.18
N LEU A 88 1.90 1.47 -10.80
CA LEU A 88 0.77 1.02 -11.59
C LEU A 88 1.26 0.17 -12.76
N ARG A 89 0.51 -0.89 -13.04
CA ARG A 89 0.75 -1.75 -14.20
C ARG A 89 0.28 -1.08 -15.49
#